data_AF-A0A1S3ZNE7-F1
#
_entry.id   AF-A0A1S3ZNE7-F1
#
_cell.length_a   1.000
_cell.length_b   1.000
_cell.length_c   1.000
_cell.angle_alpha   90.00
_cell.angle_beta   90.00
_cell.angle_gamma   90.00
#
_symmetry.space_group_name_H-M   'P 1'
#
loop_
_entity.id
_entity.type
_entity.pdbx_description
1 polymer ?
#
loop_
_entity_poly.entity_id
_entity_poly.type
_entity_poly.pdbx_seq_one_letter_code
_entity_poly.pdbx_strand_id
1 'polypeptide(L)'
;MALFDMIVLIKKRLDSFPEPYHEWLFRFSQFSVWATILLVLKCGYCYVICCNPIICVWWMLKFILLVPHLQRDFSSLQVLLCLKESCSALLDVSFAVLINIIRTTARPQNRSSMEELLLPSKMDTAQGRFGGVPNGIICNCWDLIGFKSIKPVMECGVKRQLDFEDLLELPIDMDPSSCHTLLLTSWKAQERNEYSHPSLIKAICLAYGWPYFRLGLLKVLNDCLGFAGPLLLNKLIHFLQQGSRDYDGYILALSLGLSSVLKSFLDTQYTFHLSKLKLKLRSSIMSLIYQKCLSVSLAERSKFSEGEIQTFMSVDADRVANLCNSFHDIWSLPLQIGIALYLLYKQVKFAFLSGIAITILLIPVNKWIANVIANATKSMMEQKDERYVAATLYNLAGIHFGISPHMGLFLKC
;
A
#
# COMPACT_ATOMS: atom_id res chain seq x y z
N MET A 1 -31.44 -17.58 -6.17
CA MET A 1 -31.82 -16.55 -5.17
C MET A 1 -31.94 -15.17 -5.79
N ALA A 2 -30.88 -14.52 -6.27
CA ALA A 2 -30.96 -13.14 -6.81
C ALA A 2 -31.99 -12.93 -7.97
N LEU A 3 -32.12 -13.90 -8.88
CA LEU A 3 -33.11 -13.87 -9.97
C LEU A 3 -34.56 -14.00 -9.47
N PHE A 4 -34.76 -14.77 -8.41
CA PHE A 4 -36.07 -14.97 -7.78
C PHE A 4 -36.52 -13.70 -7.03
N ASP A 5 -35.60 -13.06 -6.31
CA ASP A 5 -35.87 -11.78 -5.63
C ASP A 5 -36.20 -10.66 -6.63
N MET A 6 -35.57 -10.63 -7.81
CA MET A 6 -35.89 -9.72 -8.91
C MET A 6 -37.32 -9.94 -9.47
N ILE A 7 -37.74 -11.19 -9.64
CA ILE A 7 -39.08 -11.53 -10.14
C ILE A 7 -40.16 -11.14 -9.11
N VAL A 8 -39.90 -11.35 -7.81
CA VAL A 8 -40.81 -10.94 -6.72
C VAL A 8 -40.96 -9.42 -6.66
N LEU A 9 -39.90 -8.66 -6.95
CA LEU A 9 -39.91 -7.19 -7.02
C LEU A 9 -40.67 -6.65 -8.23
N ILE A 10 -40.50 -7.26 -9.40
CA ILE A 10 -41.28 -6.92 -10.60
C ILE A 10 -42.77 -7.16 -10.35
N LYS A 11 -43.10 -8.25 -9.64
CA LYS A 11 -44.48 -8.55 -9.23
C LYS A 11 -45.04 -7.51 -8.24
N LYS A 12 -44.27 -7.11 -7.21
CA LYS A 12 -44.67 -6.05 -6.26
C LYS A 12 -44.86 -4.68 -6.90
N ARG A 13 -44.11 -4.36 -7.96
CA ARG A 13 -44.27 -3.12 -8.74
C ARG A 13 -45.55 -3.12 -9.57
N LEU A 14 -45.92 -4.28 -10.11
CA LEU A 14 -47.21 -4.49 -10.77
C LEU A 14 -48.38 -4.25 -9.79
N ASP A 15 -48.17 -4.57 -8.51
CA ASP A 15 -49.14 -4.40 -7.42
C ASP A 15 -49.14 -3.00 -6.76
N SER A 16 -48.53 -1.98 -7.39
CA SER A 16 -48.64 -0.54 -7.03
C SER A 16 -48.10 -0.08 -5.67
N PHE A 17 -47.13 -0.78 -5.06
CA PHE A 17 -46.41 -0.27 -3.87
C PHE A 17 -45.12 0.47 -4.26
N PRO A 18 -44.96 1.76 -3.94
CA PRO A 18 -43.73 2.50 -4.26
C PRO A 18 -42.62 2.16 -3.26
N GLU A 19 -41.74 1.23 -3.61
CA GLU A 19 -40.49 1.00 -2.87
C GLU A 19 -39.42 2.07 -3.22
N PRO A 20 -38.53 2.43 -2.27
CA PRO A 20 -37.51 3.44 -2.48
C PRO A 20 -36.46 2.99 -3.52
N TYR A 21 -36.18 3.84 -4.51
CA TYR A 21 -35.30 3.59 -5.66
C TYR A 21 -33.91 3.02 -5.33
N HIS A 22 -33.40 3.23 -4.12
CA HIS A 22 -32.07 2.75 -3.70
C HIS A 22 -32.01 1.23 -3.47
N GLU A 23 -33.11 0.62 -3.01
CA GLU A 23 -33.22 -0.83 -2.78
C GLU A 23 -33.12 -1.60 -4.11
N TRP A 24 -33.78 -1.04 -5.15
CA TRP A 24 -33.79 -1.60 -6.50
C TRP A 24 -32.40 -1.59 -7.15
N LEU A 25 -31.69 -0.47 -7.03
CA LEU A 25 -30.32 -0.31 -7.55
C LEU A 25 -29.34 -1.30 -6.88
N PHE A 26 -29.48 -1.54 -5.57
CA PHE A 26 -28.61 -2.46 -4.84
C PHE A 26 -28.80 -3.92 -5.28
N ARG A 27 -30.05 -4.37 -5.43
CA ARG A 27 -30.34 -5.75 -5.85
C ARG A 27 -30.03 -6.01 -7.32
N PHE A 28 -30.22 -5.01 -8.19
CA PHE A 28 -29.78 -5.07 -9.58
C PHE A 28 -28.24 -5.20 -9.67
N SER A 29 -27.52 -4.50 -8.79
CA SER A 29 -26.07 -4.64 -8.66
C SER A 29 -25.66 -6.06 -8.26
N GLN A 30 -26.33 -6.68 -7.27
CA GLN A 30 -26.07 -8.08 -6.88
C GLN A 30 -26.28 -9.08 -8.03
N PHE A 31 -27.33 -8.91 -8.85
CA PHE A 31 -27.55 -9.75 -10.03
C PHE A 31 -26.43 -9.59 -11.07
N SER A 32 -26.03 -8.34 -11.35
CA SER A 32 -24.93 -8.04 -12.27
C SER A 32 -23.60 -8.66 -11.80
N VAL A 33 -23.34 -8.71 -10.49
CA VAL A 33 -22.16 -9.39 -9.91
C VAL A 33 -22.15 -10.88 -10.26
N TRP A 34 -23.23 -11.59 -9.93
CA TRP A 34 -23.30 -13.03 -10.18
C TRP A 34 -23.27 -13.35 -11.67
N ALA A 35 -23.88 -12.50 -12.51
CA ALA A 35 -23.78 -12.60 -13.97
C ALA A 35 -22.33 -12.43 -14.46
N THR A 36 -21.57 -11.46 -13.91
CA THR A 36 -20.15 -11.28 -14.26
C THR A 36 -19.27 -12.44 -13.78
N ILE A 37 -19.51 -12.98 -12.57
CA ILE A 37 -18.79 -14.16 -12.04
C ILE A 37 -19.06 -15.40 -12.91
N LEU A 38 -20.31 -15.64 -13.31
CA LEU A 38 -20.68 -16.73 -14.23
C LEU A 38 -20.06 -16.55 -15.62
N LEU A 39 -19.99 -15.32 -16.13
CA LEU A 39 -19.34 -14.99 -17.40
C LEU A 39 -17.82 -15.21 -17.35
N VAL A 40 -17.18 -14.90 -16.22
CA VAL A 40 -15.75 -15.10 -15.97
C VAL A 40 -15.42 -16.59 -15.80
N LEU A 41 -16.26 -17.37 -15.11
CA LEU A 41 -16.04 -18.81 -14.91
C LEU A 41 -16.14 -19.63 -16.21
N LYS A 42 -16.86 -19.14 -17.22
CA LYS A 42 -17.14 -19.89 -18.45
C LYS A 42 -16.24 -19.52 -19.64
N CYS A 43 -15.44 -18.46 -19.55
CA CYS A 43 -14.73 -17.91 -20.70
C CYS A 43 -13.24 -17.77 -20.43
N GLY A 44 -12.39 -18.44 -21.21
CA GLY A 44 -10.91 -18.40 -21.12
C GLY A 44 -10.27 -17.02 -21.39
N TYR A 45 -11.08 -15.96 -21.54
CA TYR A 45 -10.68 -14.56 -21.74
C TYR A 45 -10.96 -13.68 -20.51
N CYS A 46 -10.83 -14.24 -19.29
CA CYS A 46 -11.01 -13.52 -18.02
C CYS A 46 -10.24 -12.19 -17.93
N TYR A 47 -9.11 -12.07 -18.63
CA TYR A 47 -8.22 -10.92 -18.59
C TYR A 47 -8.82 -9.64 -19.20
N VAL A 48 -9.60 -9.73 -20.28
CA VAL A 48 -10.10 -8.56 -21.02
C VAL A 48 -11.28 -7.90 -20.29
N ILE A 49 -12.20 -8.72 -19.74
CA ILE A 49 -13.34 -8.23 -18.96
C ILE A 49 -12.87 -7.64 -17.63
N CYS A 50 -11.91 -8.30 -16.96
CA CYS A 50 -11.28 -7.76 -15.77
C CYS A 50 -10.36 -6.56 -16.03
N CYS A 51 -10.13 -6.08 -17.26
CA CYS A 51 -9.30 -4.88 -17.50
C CYS A 51 -10.11 -3.61 -17.80
N ASN A 52 -11.45 -3.67 -17.78
CA ASN A 52 -12.25 -2.51 -18.15
C ASN A 52 -12.33 -1.48 -16.99
N PRO A 53 -11.88 -0.22 -17.19
CA PRO A 53 -11.91 0.82 -16.15
C PRO A 53 -13.34 1.11 -15.65
N ILE A 54 -14.34 0.92 -16.52
CA ILE A 54 -15.76 1.13 -16.21
C ILE A 54 -16.22 0.17 -15.10
N ILE A 55 -15.78 -1.09 -15.16
CA ILE A 55 -16.13 -2.11 -14.15
C ILE A 55 -15.51 -1.73 -12.80
N CYS A 56 -14.28 -1.22 -12.77
CA CYS A 56 -13.64 -0.78 -11.52
C CYS A 56 -14.39 0.39 -10.89
N VAL A 57 -14.75 1.39 -11.69
CA VAL A 57 -15.55 2.54 -11.22
C VAL A 57 -16.94 2.09 -10.76
N TRP A 58 -17.54 1.11 -11.42
CA TRP A 58 -18.82 0.52 -11.04
C TRP A 58 -18.78 -0.18 -9.67
N TRP A 59 -17.73 -0.97 -9.42
CA TRP A 59 -17.52 -1.62 -8.12
C TRP A 59 -17.21 -0.64 -6.99
N MET A 60 -16.52 0.45 -7.31
CA MET A 60 -16.29 1.58 -6.39
C MET A 60 -17.59 2.29 -6.00
N LEU A 61 -18.45 2.53 -6.99
CA LEU A 61 -19.76 3.13 -6.76
C LEU A 61 -20.64 2.23 -5.87
N LYS A 62 -20.53 0.90 -6.01
CA LYS A 62 -21.24 -0.07 -5.17
C LYS A 62 -20.83 -0.02 -3.69
N PHE A 63 -19.53 0.10 -3.40
CA PHE A 63 -19.06 0.24 -2.01
C PHE A 63 -19.55 1.55 -1.37
N ILE A 64 -19.58 2.64 -2.14
CA ILE A 64 -20.08 3.95 -1.69
C ILE A 64 -21.60 3.89 -1.45
N LEU A 65 -22.36 3.16 -2.28
CA LEU A 65 -23.80 2.97 -2.13
C LEU A 65 -24.19 2.00 -1.00
N LEU A 66 -23.26 1.16 -0.53
CA LEU A 66 -23.47 0.25 0.60
C LEU A 66 -23.54 0.99 1.95
N VAL A 67 -22.75 2.05 2.11
CA VAL A 67 -22.68 2.86 3.35
C VAL A 67 -24.06 3.44 3.75
N PRO A 68 -24.85 4.10 2.87
CA PRO A 68 -26.18 4.60 3.22
C PRO A 68 -27.23 3.49 3.39
N HIS A 69 -27.06 2.32 2.78
CA HIS A 69 -27.96 1.17 2.96
C HIS A 69 -27.77 0.55 4.36
N LEU A 70 -26.52 0.32 4.77
CA LEU A 70 -26.17 -0.10 6.13
C LEU A 70 -26.67 0.87 7.21
N GLN A 71 -26.83 2.15 6.87
CA GLN A 71 -27.27 3.18 7.80
C GLN A 71 -28.81 3.27 7.91
N ARG A 72 -29.58 2.69 6.97
CA ARG A 72 -31.04 2.76 6.92
C ARG A 72 -31.75 1.56 7.57
N ASP A 73 -31.18 0.36 7.48
CA ASP A 73 -31.86 -0.87 7.88
C ASP A 73 -31.70 -1.23 9.36
N PHE A 74 -31.32 -0.27 10.20
CA PHE A 74 -31.22 -0.50 11.62
C PHE A 74 -32.60 -0.46 12.33
N SER A 75 -33.44 -1.51 12.19
CA SER A 75 -34.53 -1.89 13.12
C SER A 75 -34.90 -3.39 13.05
N SER A 76 -35.39 -3.97 14.15
CA SER A 76 -35.29 -5.37 14.63
C SER A 76 -35.57 -6.55 13.66
N LEU A 77 -35.01 -7.73 14.00
CA LEU A 77 -34.72 -8.94 13.17
C LEU A 77 -33.46 -8.79 12.30
N GLN A 78 -32.41 -8.31 12.94
CA GLN A 78 -31.45 -7.38 12.37
C GLN A 78 -30.02 -7.94 12.33
N VAL A 79 -29.73 -8.96 13.14
CA VAL A 79 -28.37 -9.51 13.28
C VAL A 79 -28.07 -10.45 12.11
N LEU A 80 -28.97 -11.37 11.74
CA LEU A 80 -28.75 -12.30 10.62
C LEU A 80 -28.69 -11.58 9.25
N LEU A 81 -29.51 -10.55 9.05
CA LEU A 81 -29.46 -9.69 7.86
C LEU A 81 -28.20 -8.83 7.85
N CYS A 82 -27.82 -8.22 8.99
CA CYS A 82 -26.55 -7.50 9.10
C CYS A 82 -25.34 -8.41 8.86
N LEU A 83 -25.37 -9.66 9.33
CA LEU A 83 -24.31 -10.65 9.12
C LEU A 83 -24.25 -11.11 7.67
N LYS A 84 -25.41 -11.36 7.03
CA LYS A 84 -25.51 -11.72 5.61
C LYS A 84 -25.04 -10.58 4.71
N GLU A 85 -25.45 -9.35 4.98
CA GLU A 85 -25.06 -8.17 4.21
C GLU A 85 -23.60 -7.77 4.51
N SER A 86 -23.12 -7.90 5.75
CA SER A 86 -21.70 -7.71 6.09
C SER A 86 -20.83 -8.80 5.47
N CYS A 87 -21.29 -10.06 5.44
CA CYS A 87 -20.60 -11.17 4.79
C CYS A 87 -20.60 -10.99 3.26
N SER A 88 -21.71 -10.56 2.66
CA SER A 88 -21.77 -10.20 1.24
C SER A 88 -20.86 -9.02 0.91
N ALA A 89 -20.80 -8.01 1.77
CA ALA A 89 -19.91 -6.86 1.64
C ALA A 89 -18.44 -7.27 1.79
N LEU A 90 -18.12 -8.11 2.77
CA LEU A 90 -16.78 -8.64 2.98
C LEU A 90 -16.36 -9.56 1.82
N LEU A 91 -17.28 -10.37 1.29
CA LEU A 91 -17.04 -11.19 0.10
C LEU A 91 -16.82 -10.32 -1.15
N ASP A 92 -17.65 -9.30 -1.38
CA ASP A 92 -17.50 -8.36 -2.49
C ASP A 92 -16.19 -7.55 -2.37
N VAL A 93 -15.83 -7.11 -1.16
CA VAL A 93 -14.57 -6.41 -0.87
C VAL A 93 -13.39 -7.35 -1.04
N SER A 94 -13.45 -8.57 -0.51
CA SER A 94 -12.39 -9.56 -0.66
C SER A 94 -12.20 -9.97 -2.12
N PHE A 95 -13.27 -10.05 -2.90
CA PHE A 95 -13.23 -10.33 -4.33
C PHE A 95 -12.72 -9.14 -5.14
N ALA A 96 -13.08 -7.91 -4.77
CA ALA A 96 -12.52 -6.69 -5.37
C ALA A 96 -11.03 -6.53 -5.06
N VAL A 97 -10.61 -6.86 -3.84
CA VAL A 97 -9.21 -6.93 -3.42
C VAL A 97 -8.48 -8.03 -4.18
N LEU A 98 -9.07 -9.22 -4.29
CA LEU A 98 -8.53 -10.35 -5.06
C LEU A 98 -8.36 -9.98 -6.54
N ILE A 99 -9.35 -9.35 -7.18
CA ILE A 99 -9.26 -8.84 -8.55
C ILE A 99 -8.18 -7.77 -8.68
N ASN A 100 -8.07 -6.84 -7.72
CA ASN A 100 -7.05 -5.82 -7.76
C ASN A 100 -5.64 -6.42 -7.59
N ILE A 101 -5.46 -7.38 -6.68
CA ILE A 101 -4.21 -8.12 -6.47
C ILE A 101 -3.85 -8.93 -7.73
N ILE A 102 -4.80 -9.70 -8.28
CA ILE A 102 -4.63 -10.46 -9.52
C ILE A 102 -4.27 -9.51 -10.66
N ARG A 103 -4.89 -8.34 -10.77
CA ARG A 103 -4.58 -7.34 -11.82
C ARG A 103 -3.24 -6.64 -11.63
N THR A 104 -2.77 -6.45 -10.40
CA THR A 104 -1.41 -5.93 -10.13
C THR A 104 -0.32 -6.96 -10.43
N THR A 105 -0.67 -8.24 -10.36
CA THR A 105 0.25 -9.36 -10.60
C THR A 105 0.25 -9.77 -12.07
N ALA A 106 -0.93 -9.84 -12.69
CA ALA A 106 -1.14 -10.25 -14.06
C ALA A 106 -1.16 -9.04 -14.99
N ARG A 107 -0.12 -8.22 -15.03
CA ARG A 107 0.12 -7.32 -16.17
C ARG A 107 0.92 -8.12 -17.19
N PRO A 108 0.30 -8.80 -18.19
CA PRO A 108 1.03 -9.49 -19.22
C PRO A 108 1.53 -8.42 -20.18
N GLN A 109 2.83 -8.50 -20.40
CA GLN A 109 3.61 -7.66 -21.27
C GLN A 109 3.10 -7.83 -22.71
N ASN A 110 2.30 -6.89 -23.18
CA ASN A 110 2.04 -6.79 -24.61
C ASN A 110 3.17 -5.96 -25.22
N ARG A 111 4.26 -6.61 -25.61
CA ARG A 111 5.19 -6.06 -26.61
C ARG A 111 5.69 -7.16 -27.55
N SER A 112 5.23 -7.03 -28.79
CA SER A 112 5.95 -7.24 -30.04
C SER A 112 6.90 -8.44 -30.12
N SER A 113 6.39 -9.48 -30.79
CA SER A 113 7.02 -10.66 -31.39
C SER A 113 8.24 -10.41 -32.31
N MET A 114 9.08 -9.39 -32.08
CA MET A 114 10.15 -9.04 -33.03
C MET A 114 11.56 -8.98 -32.45
N GLU A 115 11.74 -9.10 -31.12
CA GLU A 115 13.08 -9.08 -30.49
C GLU A 115 13.60 -10.46 -30.06
N GLU A 116 12.80 -11.53 -30.17
CA GLU A 116 13.19 -12.90 -29.75
C GLU A 116 13.92 -13.71 -30.85
N LEU A 117 14.16 -13.13 -32.03
CA LEU A 117 14.77 -13.81 -33.17
C LEU A 117 16.26 -13.52 -33.39
N LEU A 118 16.93 -12.76 -32.52
CA LEU A 118 18.28 -12.24 -32.79
C LEU A 118 19.39 -12.63 -31.80
N LEU A 119 19.20 -13.65 -30.95
CA LEU A 119 20.31 -14.18 -30.14
C LEU A 119 20.65 -15.63 -30.53
N PRO A 120 21.80 -15.88 -31.19
CA PRO A 120 22.22 -17.22 -31.56
C PRO A 120 22.76 -17.99 -30.36
N SER A 121 22.51 -19.30 -30.41
CA SER A 121 22.91 -20.36 -29.50
C SER A 121 24.32 -20.24 -28.91
N LYS A 122 24.42 -20.39 -27.58
CA LYS A 122 25.56 -21.07 -26.95
C LYS A 122 25.06 -22.22 -26.08
N MET A 123 25.50 -23.40 -26.48
CA MET A 123 25.42 -24.70 -25.82
C MET A 123 25.89 -24.65 -24.37
N ASP A 124 25.13 -25.35 -23.53
CA ASP A 124 25.50 -26.26 -22.43
C ASP A 124 26.79 -25.98 -21.64
N THR A 125 26.65 -25.80 -20.33
CA THR A 125 27.12 -26.75 -19.29
C THR A 125 26.63 -26.29 -17.91
N ALA A 126 26.33 -27.25 -17.02
CA ALA A 126 25.96 -27.12 -15.59
C ALA A 126 24.46 -27.07 -15.28
N GLN A 127 23.83 -28.22 -15.49
CA GLN A 127 22.58 -28.63 -14.85
C GLN A 127 22.82 -28.84 -13.34
N GLY A 128 22.15 -28.03 -12.52
CA GLY A 128 21.94 -28.32 -11.10
C GLY A 128 22.24 -27.16 -10.16
N ARG A 129 21.26 -26.27 -9.93
CA ARG A 129 20.82 -25.80 -8.60
C ARG A 129 19.71 -24.75 -8.75
N PHE A 130 18.71 -24.87 -7.89
CA PHE A 130 17.43 -24.17 -7.86
C PHE A 130 16.53 -24.43 -9.08
N GLY A 131 15.60 -25.36 -8.88
CA GLY A 131 14.54 -25.65 -9.84
C GLY A 131 13.85 -24.36 -10.26
N GLY A 132 13.90 -24.08 -11.56
CA GLY A 132 13.17 -23.00 -12.17
C GLY A 132 11.72 -23.02 -11.71
N VAL A 133 11.23 -21.84 -11.33
CA VAL A 133 9.80 -21.62 -11.13
C VAL A 133 9.10 -22.14 -12.39
N PRO A 134 8.25 -23.18 -12.31
CA PRO A 134 7.60 -23.69 -13.50
C PRO A 134 6.77 -22.57 -14.10
N ASN A 135 6.96 -22.31 -15.39
CA ASN A 135 6.04 -21.55 -16.22
C ASN A 135 4.67 -22.26 -16.23
N GLY A 136 3.90 -22.04 -15.17
CA GLY A 136 2.51 -22.43 -15.00
C GLY A 136 1.78 -21.21 -14.48
N ILE A 137 0.88 -20.67 -15.31
CA ILE A 137 0.12 -19.41 -15.15
C ILE A 137 -0.84 -19.41 -13.94
N ILE A 138 -0.65 -20.34 -12.99
CA ILE A 138 -1.30 -20.37 -11.69
C ILE A 138 -0.22 -20.62 -10.63
N CYS A 139 0.68 -19.65 -10.43
CA CYS A 139 1.18 -19.47 -9.06
C CYS A 139 -0.08 -19.22 -8.22
N ASN A 140 -0.44 -20.20 -7.38
CA ASN A 140 -1.64 -20.13 -6.56
C ASN A 140 -1.73 -18.74 -5.93
N CYS A 141 -2.80 -17.98 -6.21
CA CYS A 141 -2.92 -16.60 -5.73
C CYS A 141 -2.69 -16.50 -4.21
N TRP A 142 -3.04 -17.56 -3.49
CA TRP A 142 -2.74 -17.80 -2.08
C TRP A 142 -1.25 -17.79 -1.72
N ASP A 143 -0.38 -18.36 -2.55
CA ASP A 143 1.06 -18.39 -2.32
C ASP A 143 1.68 -16.99 -2.47
N LEU A 144 1.14 -16.18 -3.39
CA LEU A 144 1.54 -14.77 -3.56
C LEU A 144 1.03 -13.90 -2.41
N ILE A 145 -0.25 -14.08 -2.05
CA ILE A 145 -0.92 -13.39 -0.96
C ILE A 145 -0.24 -13.70 0.39
N GLY A 146 0.14 -14.95 0.61
CA GLY A 146 0.78 -15.44 1.83
C GLY A 146 2.31 -15.26 1.85
N PHE A 147 2.89 -14.53 0.91
CA PHE A 147 4.34 -14.30 0.81
C PHE A 147 5.20 -15.57 0.81
N LYS A 148 4.67 -16.70 0.33
CA LYS A 148 5.36 -18.00 0.42
C LYS A 148 6.71 -18.01 -0.31
N SER A 149 6.87 -17.14 -1.31
CA SER A 149 8.12 -16.95 -2.06
C SER A 149 9.33 -16.58 -1.19
N ILE A 150 9.14 -16.00 -0.01
CA ILE A 150 10.26 -15.65 0.89
C ILE A 150 10.73 -16.84 1.75
N LYS A 151 9.88 -17.87 1.91
CA LYS A 151 10.15 -19.03 2.76
C LYS A 151 11.51 -19.70 2.49
N PRO A 152 11.93 -19.98 1.25
CA PRO A 152 13.24 -20.62 1.00
C PRO A 152 14.42 -19.78 1.48
N VAL A 153 14.38 -18.45 1.29
CA VAL A 153 15.44 -17.54 1.77
C VAL A 153 15.48 -17.53 3.30
N MET A 154 14.31 -17.51 3.94
CA MET A 154 14.22 -17.53 5.40
C MET A 154 14.75 -18.85 5.99
N GLU A 155 14.42 -19.98 5.36
CA GLU A 155 14.96 -21.29 5.76
C GLU A 155 16.47 -21.42 5.54
N CYS A 156 17.02 -20.78 4.50
CA CYS A 156 18.47 -20.69 4.30
C CYS A 156 19.12 -19.81 5.38
N GLY A 157 18.53 -18.65 5.68
CA GLY A 157 19.01 -17.69 6.67
C GLY A 157 19.00 -18.21 8.11
N VAL A 158 18.11 -19.16 8.44
CA VAL A 158 18.13 -19.87 9.73
C VAL A 158 19.34 -20.80 9.85
N LYS A 159 19.80 -21.38 8.73
CA LYS A 159 20.89 -22.37 8.71
C LYS A 159 22.27 -21.74 8.57
N ARG A 160 22.39 -20.67 7.80
CA ARG A 160 23.65 -19.98 7.51
C ARG A 160 23.44 -18.50 7.23
N GLN A 161 24.51 -17.72 7.32
CA GLN A 161 24.51 -16.35 6.83
C GLN A 161 24.26 -16.34 5.32
N LEU A 162 23.33 -15.49 4.88
CA LEU A 162 22.93 -15.36 3.48
C LEU A 162 24.03 -14.68 2.66
N ASP A 163 24.30 -15.22 1.47
CA ASP A 163 25.15 -14.61 0.46
C ASP A 163 24.32 -13.97 -0.67
N PHE A 164 24.95 -13.21 -1.56
CA PHE A 164 24.27 -12.56 -2.69
C PHE A 164 23.56 -13.56 -3.62
N GLU A 165 24.11 -14.76 -3.76
CA GLU A 165 23.54 -15.84 -4.57
C GLU A 165 22.27 -16.46 -3.96
N ASP A 166 22.06 -16.30 -2.64
CA ASP A 166 20.87 -16.81 -1.94
C ASP A 166 19.68 -15.84 -2.03
N LEU A 167 19.88 -14.64 -2.57
CA LEU A 167 18.85 -13.62 -2.69
C LEU A 167 17.89 -13.95 -3.84
N LEU A 168 16.63 -13.59 -3.65
CA LEU A 168 15.62 -13.72 -4.70
C LEU A 168 15.97 -12.80 -5.88
N GLU A 169 15.90 -13.35 -7.08
CA GLU A 169 15.97 -12.56 -8.29
C GLU A 169 14.80 -11.56 -8.36
N LEU A 170 15.08 -10.41 -8.96
CA LEU A 170 14.09 -9.36 -9.15
C LEU A 170 13.02 -9.83 -10.15
N PRO A 171 11.73 -9.67 -9.85
CA PRO A 171 10.67 -9.87 -10.82
C PRO A 171 10.88 -9.01 -12.07
N ILE A 172 10.55 -9.54 -13.26
CA ILE A 172 10.70 -8.84 -14.56
C ILE A 172 10.00 -7.47 -14.54
N ASP A 173 8.87 -7.36 -13.85
CA ASP A 173 8.14 -6.09 -13.75
C ASP A 173 8.89 -5.01 -12.96
N MET A 174 9.84 -5.41 -12.11
CA MET A 174 10.70 -4.54 -11.29
C MET A 174 12.09 -4.35 -11.87
N ASP A 175 12.36 -4.90 -13.06
CA ASP A 175 13.62 -4.70 -13.75
C ASP A 175 13.89 -3.20 -14.01
N PRO A 176 15.12 -2.71 -13.76
CA PRO A 176 15.45 -1.30 -13.94
C PRO A 176 15.24 -0.79 -15.36
N SER A 177 15.48 -1.60 -16.40
CA SER A 177 15.31 -1.18 -17.80
C SER A 177 13.82 -1.01 -18.14
N SER A 178 12.97 -1.89 -17.62
CA SER A 178 11.51 -1.80 -17.76
C SER A 178 10.95 -0.56 -17.05
N CYS A 179 11.43 -0.30 -15.84
CA CYS A 179 11.06 0.85 -15.02
C CYS A 179 11.48 2.17 -15.71
N HIS A 180 12.73 2.23 -16.16
CA HIS A 180 13.27 3.35 -16.94
C HIS A 180 12.47 3.61 -18.22
N THR A 181 12.20 2.59 -19.01
CA THR A 181 11.47 2.71 -20.28
C THR A 181 10.05 3.27 -20.06
N LEU A 182 9.38 2.83 -19.00
CA LEU A 182 8.04 3.30 -18.65
C LEU A 182 8.03 4.80 -18.33
N LEU A 183 8.94 5.25 -17.47
CA LEU A 183 9.00 6.67 -17.08
C LEU A 183 9.53 7.54 -18.22
N LEU A 184 10.51 7.07 -19.00
CA LEU A 184 11.04 7.77 -20.18
C LEU A 184 9.97 7.97 -21.25
N THR A 185 9.15 6.94 -21.51
CA THR A 185 8.05 7.05 -22.49
C THR A 185 7.02 8.07 -22.03
N SER A 186 6.71 8.08 -20.73
CA SER A 186 5.78 9.05 -20.13
C SER A 186 6.34 10.47 -20.15
N TRP A 187 7.65 10.63 -19.92
CA TRP A 187 8.36 11.90 -20.04
C TRP A 187 8.30 12.44 -21.48
N LYS A 188 8.64 11.62 -22.47
CA LYS A 188 8.57 11.99 -23.90
C LYS A 188 7.14 12.33 -24.34
N ALA A 189 6.13 11.65 -23.80
CA ALA A 189 4.73 11.98 -24.08
C ALA A 189 4.37 13.36 -23.50
N GLN A 190 4.89 13.70 -22.32
CA GLN A 190 4.69 15.01 -21.71
C GLN A 190 5.38 16.12 -22.52
N GLU A 191 6.62 15.90 -22.98
CA GLU A 191 7.36 16.85 -23.83
C GLU A 191 6.61 17.15 -25.15
N ARG A 192 5.91 16.16 -25.72
CA ARG A 192 5.11 16.37 -26.95
C ARG A 192 3.81 17.13 -26.71
N ASN A 193 3.18 16.98 -25.54
CA ASN A 193 1.88 17.57 -25.23
C ASN A 193 1.98 18.99 -24.65
N GLU A 194 3.02 19.29 -23.88
CA GLU A 194 3.23 20.60 -23.24
C GLU A 194 4.58 21.21 -23.67
N TYR A 195 4.62 21.82 -24.85
CA TYR A 195 5.83 22.42 -25.43
C TYR A 195 6.47 23.53 -24.56
N SER A 196 5.68 24.25 -23.77
CA SER A 196 6.17 25.41 -23.02
C SER A 196 6.74 25.06 -21.63
N HIS A 197 6.16 24.07 -20.92
CA HIS A 197 6.55 23.72 -19.54
C HIS A 197 6.30 22.23 -19.20
N PRO A 198 7.13 21.30 -19.71
CA PRO A 198 6.99 19.88 -19.36
C PRO A 198 7.26 19.65 -17.86
N SER A 199 6.36 18.93 -17.18
CA SER A 199 6.46 18.64 -15.75
C SER A 199 6.78 17.16 -15.48
N LEU A 200 7.84 16.92 -14.70
CA LEU A 200 8.25 15.56 -14.32
C LEU A 200 7.19 14.90 -13.43
N ILE A 201 6.51 15.68 -12.59
CA ILE A 201 5.44 15.18 -11.72
C ILE A 201 4.30 14.61 -12.57
N LYS A 202 3.89 15.30 -13.64
CA LYS A 202 2.87 14.80 -14.57
C LYS A 202 3.33 13.50 -15.25
N ALA A 203 4.58 13.42 -15.68
CA ALA A 203 5.13 12.19 -16.27
C ALA A 203 5.12 11.01 -15.27
N ILE A 204 5.47 11.26 -14.00
CA ILE A 204 5.38 10.26 -12.91
C ILE A 204 3.92 9.85 -12.68
N CYS A 205 2.98 10.80 -12.64
CA CYS A 205 1.56 10.51 -12.50
C CYS A 205 1.00 9.68 -13.67
N LEU A 206 1.47 9.93 -14.90
CA LEU A 206 1.09 9.12 -16.06
C LEU A 206 1.65 7.69 -15.97
N ALA A 207 2.90 7.53 -15.54
CA ALA A 207 3.56 6.22 -15.42
C ALA A 207 3.02 5.36 -14.27
N TYR A 208 2.86 5.97 -13.08
CA TYR A 208 2.62 5.27 -11.81
C TYR A 208 1.31 5.66 -11.12
N GLY A 209 0.62 6.70 -11.57
CA GLY A 209 -0.55 7.25 -10.89
C GLY A 209 -1.72 6.28 -10.83
N TRP A 210 -1.94 5.47 -11.88
CA TRP A 210 -3.03 4.48 -11.87
C TRP A 210 -2.76 3.30 -10.92
N PRO A 211 -1.59 2.63 -10.95
CA PRO A 211 -1.19 1.69 -9.89
C PRO A 211 -1.29 2.30 -8.49
N TYR A 212 -0.86 3.54 -8.31
CA TYR A 212 -0.90 4.24 -7.03
C TYR A 212 -2.33 4.48 -6.53
N PHE A 213 -3.22 4.99 -7.39
CA PHE A 213 -4.62 5.24 -7.07
C PHE A 213 -5.35 3.98 -6.57
N ARG A 214 -5.03 2.81 -7.16
CA ARG A 214 -5.57 1.52 -6.71
C ARG A 214 -5.16 1.17 -5.28
N LEU A 215 -3.97 1.56 -4.84
CA LEU A 215 -3.54 1.39 -3.44
C LEU A 215 -4.35 2.30 -2.50
N GLY A 216 -4.74 3.49 -2.97
CA GLY A 216 -5.63 4.38 -2.24
C GLY A 216 -6.97 3.73 -1.87
N LEU A 217 -7.56 2.96 -2.79
CA LEU A 217 -8.77 2.19 -2.50
C LEU A 217 -8.52 1.16 -1.39
N LEU A 218 -7.43 0.41 -1.48
CA LEU A 218 -7.08 -0.59 -0.46
C LEU A 218 -6.91 0.07 0.92
N LYS A 219 -6.34 1.27 0.96
CA LYS A 219 -6.24 2.08 2.17
C LYS A 219 -7.59 2.51 2.72
N VAL A 220 -8.51 3.03 1.89
CA VAL A 220 -9.87 3.39 2.33
C VAL A 220 -10.56 2.19 2.99
N LEU A 221 -10.47 1.01 2.37
CA LEU A 221 -11.06 -0.22 2.91
C LEU A 221 -10.44 -0.61 4.25
N ASN A 222 -9.11 -0.54 4.37
CA ASN A 222 -8.38 -0.77 5.62
C ASN A 222 -8.79 0.23 6.73
N ASP A 223 -8.96 1.51 6.38
CA ASP A 223 -9.37 2.56 7.30
C ASP A 223 -10.80 2.31 7.81
N CYS A 224 -11.74 1.97 6.91
CA CYS A 224 -13.11 1.60 7.26
C CYS A 224 -13.16 0.40 8.23
N LEU A 225 -12.37 -0.65 7.98
CA LEU A 225 -12.24 -1.79 8.90
C LEU A 225 -11.61 -1.40 10.24
N GLY A 226 -10.79 -0.34 10.27
CA GLY A 226 -10.29 0.24 11.52
C GLY A 226 -11.39 0.70 12.47
N PHE A 227 -12.48 1.24 11.94
CA PHE A 227 -13.63 1.68 12.72
C PHE A 227 -14.59 0.55 13.11
N ALA A 228 -14.54 -0.60 12.42
CA ALA A 228 -15.38 -1.76 12.74
C ALA A 228 -15.08 -2.31 14.15
N GLY A 229 -13.82 -2.31 14.58
CA GLY A 229 -13.41 -2.82 15.89
C GLY A 229 -14.15 -2.17 17.07
N PRO A 230 -14.03 -0.84 17.28
CA PRO A 230 -14.75 -0.14 18.35
C PRO A 230 -16.27 -0.29 18.31
N LEU A 231 -16.86 -0.30 17.10
CA LEU A 231 -18.31 -0.45 16.91
C LEU A 231 -18.80 -1.85 17.29
N LEU A 232 -18.09 -2.90 16.84
CA LEU A 232 -18.39 -4.29 17.18
C LEU A 232 -18.20 -4.54 18.67
N LEU A 233 -17.14 -3.97 19.26
CA LEU A 233 -16.88 -4.08 20.70
C LEU A 233 -18.02 -3.44 21.51
N ASN A 234 -18.48 -2.24 21.14
CA ASN A 234 -19.59 -1.59 21.83
C ASN A 234 -20.88 -2.43 21.75
N LYS A 235 -21.18 -3.02 20.59
CA LYS A 235 -22.34 -3.92 20.43
C LYS A 235 -22.20 -5.18 21.29
N LEU A 236 -21.01 -5.77 21.33
CA LEU A 236 -20.73 -6.95 22.16
C LEU A 236 -20.92 -6.63 23.65
N ILE A 237 -20.42 -5.50 24.13
CA ILE A 237 -20.60 -5.07 25.52
C ILE A 237 -22.09 -4.90 25.85
N HIS A 238 -22.87 -4.24 24.98
CA HIS A 238 -24.31 -4.09 25.19
C HIS A 238 -25.05 -5.43 25.20
N PHE A 239 -24.69 -6.36 24.32
CA PHE A 239 -25.26 -7.71 24.30
C PHE A 239 -24.98 -8.45 25.63
N LEU A 240 -23.75 -8.39 26.12
CA LEU A 240 -23.36 -9.02 27.38
C LEU A 240 -24.09 -8.40 28.60
N GLN A 241 -24.33 -7.09 28.58
CA GLN A 241 -25.08 -6.41 29.64
C GLN A 241 -26.55 -6.82 29.70
N GLN A 242 -27.15 -7.19 28.57
CA GLN A 242 -28.55 -7.63 28.50
C GLN A 242 -28.76 -9.05 29.04
N GLY A 243 -27.69 -9.83 29.22
CA GLY A 243 -27.76 -11.19 29.75
C GLY A 243 -28.39 -12.22 28.81
N SER A 244 -28.59 -11.89 27.54
CA SER A 244 -29.16 -12.79 26.53
C SER A 244 -28.20 -13.95 26.23
N ARG A 245 -28.73 -15.19 26.23
CA ARG A 245 -27.96 -16.42 25.93
C ARG A 245 -28.00 -16.81 24.45
N ASP A 246 -28.19 -15.84 23.56
CA ASP A 246 -28.32 -16.10 22.14
C ASP A 246 -26.96 -16.29 21.45
N TYR A 247 -26.97 -17.03 20.34
CA TYR A 247 -25.80 -17.25 19.49
C TYR A 247 -25.21 -15.96 18.89
N ASP A 248 -25.96 -14.85 18.95
CA ASP A 248 -25.56 -13.52 18.49
C ASP A 248 -24.29 -13.01 19.18
N GLY A 249 -24.07 -13.33 20.46
CA GLY A 249 -22.85 -12.95 21.18
C GLY A 249 -21.58 -13.59 20.59
N TYR A 250 -21.65 -14.87 20.24
CA TYR A 250 -20.54 -15.59 19.60
C TYR A 250 -20.25 -15.04 18.21
N ILE A 251 -21.29 -14.71 17.45
CA ILE A 251 -21.18 -14.07 16.13
C ILE A 251 -20.47 -12.72 16.23
N LEU A 252 -20.83 -11.88 17.20
CA LEU A 252 -20.21 -10.57 17.42
C LEU A 252 -18.73 -10.72 17.78
N ALA A 253 -18.39 -11.65 18.68
CA ALA A 253 -17.01 -11.94 19.05
C ALA A 253 -16.16 -12.44 17.87
N LEU A 254 -16.70 -13.39 17.08
CA LEU A 254 -16.03 -13.92 15.90
C LEU A 254 -15.84 -12.83 14.84
N SER A 255 -16.86 -11.99 14.62
CA SER A 255 -16.79 -10.87 13.68
C SER A 255 -15.74 -9.84 14.08
N LEU A 256 -15.60 -9.56 15.39
CA LEU A 256 -14.56 -8.68 15.92
C LEU A 256 -13.16 -9.23 15.64
N GLY A 257 -12.93 -10.52 15.91
CA GLY A 257 -11.67 -11.18 15.59
C GLY A 257 -11.37 -11.18 14.09
N LEU A 258 -12.35 -11.56 13.26
CA LEU A 258 -12.20 -11.64 11.81
C LEU A 258 -11.93 -10.26 11.19
N SER A 259 -12.62 -9.21 11.65
CA SER A 259 -12.38 -7.84 11.20
C SER A 259 -10.95 -7.37 11.48
N SER A 260 -10.39 -7.78 12.63
CA SER A 260 -9.02 -7.44 13.02
C SER A 260 -7.99 -8.16 12.14
N VAL A 261 -8.18 -9.46 11.91
CA VAL A 261 -7.32 -10.25 11.00
C VAL A 261 -7.36 -9.69 9.58
N LEU A 262 -8.55 -9.38 9.06
CA LEU A 262 -8.71 -8.82 7.73
C LEU A 262 -8.05 -7.45 7.61
N LYS A 263 -8.20 -6.60 8.64
CA LYS A 263 -7.51 -5.30 8.71
C LYS A 263 -6.00 -5.47 8.61
N SER A 264 -5.41 -6.28 9.48
CA SER A 264 -3.96 -6.55 9.48
C SER A 264 -3.47 -7.09 8.14
N PHE A 265 -4.26 -7.97 7.53
CA PHE A 265 -3.95 -8.52 6.21
C PHE A 265 -3.94 -7.42 5.13
N LEU A 266 -4.98 -6.60 5.04
CA LEU A 266 -5.07 -5.52 4.04
C LEU A 266 -3.99 -4.47 4.24
N ASP A 267 -3.67 -4.12 5.49
CA ASP A 267 -2.60 -3.20 5.85
C ASP A 267 -1.23 -3.70 5.38
N THR A 268 -0.97 -5.01 5.57
CA THR A 268 0.25 -5.67 5.10
C THR A 268 0.33 -5.63 3.56
N GLN A 269 -0.77 -5.97 2.86
CA GLN A 269 -0.81 -5.93 1.40
C GLN A 269 -0.61 -4.51 0.87
N TYR A 270 -1.26 -3.51 1.46
CA TYR A 270 -1.09 -2.10 1.12
C TYR A 270 0.37 -1.67 1.26
N THR A 271 0.98 -1.95 2.41
CA THR A 271 2.37 -1.57 2.70
C THR A 271 3.35 -2.25 1.74
N PHE A 272 3.15 -3.54 1.44
CA PHE A 272 3.98 -4.28 0.50
C PHE A 272 3.90 -3.71 -0.91
N HIS A 273 2.69 -3.54 -1.46
CA HIS A 273 2.52 -3.03 -2.82
C HIS A 273 2.95 -1.57 -2.97
N LEU A 274 2.73 -0.75 -1.94
CA LEU A 274 3.25 0.62 -1.91
C LEU A 274 4.78 0.62 -1.93
N SER A 275 5.42 -0.24 -1.14
CA SER A 275 6.89 -0.38 -1.12
C SER A 275 7.44 -0.82 -2.48
N LYS A 276 6.78 -1.79 -3.16
CA LYS A 276 7.14 -2.17 -4.53
C LYS A 276 7.06 -0.98 -5.49
N LEU A 277 5.95 -0.23 -5.45
CA LEU A 277 5.77 0.93 -6.32
C LEU A 277 6.86 1.99 -6.09
N LYS A 278 7.20 2.25 -4.82
CA LYS A 278 8.25 3.19 -4.43
C LYS A 278 9.62 2.78 -4.98
N LEU A 279 9.97 1.51 -4.88
CA LEU A 279 11.23 0.98 -5.43
C LEU A 279 11.30 1.17 -6.94
N LYS A 280 10.20 0.88 -7.66
CA LYS A 280 10.11 1.07 -9.11
C LYS A 280 10.25 2.55 -9.51
N LEU A 281 9.60 3.45 -8.77
CA LEU A 281 9.71 4.88 -8.99
C LEU A 281 11.14 5.39 -8.73
N ARG A 282 11.74 5.00 -7.59
CA ARG A 282 13.13 5.36 -7.25
C ARG A 282 14.11 4.90 -8.32
N SER A 283 14.03 3.62 -8.73
CA SER A 283 14.88 3.05 -9.78
C SER A 283 14.74 3.82 -11.09
N SER A 284 13.51 4.16 -11.50
CA SER A 284 13.26 4.90 -12.74
C SER A 284 13.82 6.31 -12.72
N ILE A 285 13.66 7.03 -11.61
CA ILE A 285 14.21 8.39 -11.45
C ILE A 285 15.74 8.33 -11.50
N MET A 286 16.35 7.39 -10.78
CA MET A 286 17.80 7.19 -10.79
C MET A 286 18.33 6.90 -12.20
N SER A 287 17.71 5.96 -12.92
CA SER A 287 18.10 5.62 -14.30
C SER A 287 17.89 6.78 -15.27
N LEU A 288 16.84 7.58 -15.11
CA LEU A 288 16.61 8.76 -15.94
C LEU A 288 17.68 9.83 -15.72
N ILE A 289 18.01 10.12 -14.46
CA ILE A 289 19.06 11.09 -14.12
C ILE A 289 20.40 10.61 -14.69
N TYR A 290 20.72 9.33 -14.51
CA TYR A 290 21.93 8.72 -15.05
C TYR A 290 22.01 8.85 -16.58
N GLN A 291 20.94 8.52 -17.31
CA GLN A 291 20.88 8.71 -18.76
C GLN A 291 21.02 10.19 -19.16
N LYS A 292 20.42 11.10 -18.38
CA LYS A 292 20.56 12.54 -18.62
C LYS A 292 22.02 12.99 -18.46
N CYS A 293 22.72 12.52 -17.44
CA CYS A 293 24.14 12.80 -17.24
C CYS A 293 25.03 12.29 -18.38
N LEU A 294 24.66 11.17 -19.02
CA LEU A 294 25.39 10.61 -20.17
C LEU A 294 25.08 11.32 -21.50
N SER A 295 23.96 12.03 -21.61
CA SER A 295 23.50 12.65 -22.87
C SER A 295 23.67 14.16 -22.93
N VAL A 296 23.95 14.81 -21.80
CA VAL A 296 24.14 16.26 -21.70
C VAL A 296 25.58 16.65 -22.06
N SER A 297 25.76 17.84 -22.63
CA SER A 297 27.10 18.36 -22.99
C SER A 297 27.98 18.55 -21.76
N LEU A 298 29.30 18.49 -21.94
CA LEU A 298 30.24 18.63 -20.83
C LEU A 298 30.08 19.98 -20.10
N ALA A 299 29.80 21.06 -20.84
CA ALA A 299 29.59 22.41 -20.30
C ALA A 299 28.32 22.53 -19.44
N GLU A 300 27.24 21.84 -19.81
CA GLU A 300 26.02 21.80 -18.99
C GLU A 300 26.19 20.88 -17.78
N ARG A 301 26.87 19.74 -17.95
CA ARG A 301 27.18 18.80 -16.86
C ARG A 301 28.09 19.44 -15.81
N SER A 302 29.09 20.22 -16.21
CA SER A 302 30.04 20.87 -15.31
C SER A 302 29.41 21.97 -14.43
N LYS A 303 28.16 22.37 -14.70
CA LYS A 303 27.39 23.26 -13.81
C LYS A 303 27.03 22.59 -12.49
N PHE A 304 27.04 21.26 -12.44
CA PHE A 304 26.75 20.46 -11.26
C PHE A 304 28.00 19.71 -10.82
N SER A 305 28.30 19.74 -9.53
CA SER A 305 29.36 18.93 -8.93
C SER A 305 29.01 17.44 -8.96
N GLU A 306 30.02 16.58 -8.88
CA GLU A 306 29.82 15.13 -8.80
C GLU A 306 28.99 14.74 -7.56
N GLY A 307 29.18 15.46 -6.44
CA GLY A 307 28.41 15.26 -5.21
C GLY A 307 26.94 15.65 -5.35
N GLU A 308 26.62 16.72 -6.08
CA GLU A 308 25.24 17.10 -6.39
C GLU A 308 24.56 16.05 -7.26
N ILE A 309 25.23 15.57 -8.31
CA ILE A 309 24.70 14.52 -9.20
C ILE A 309 24.44 13.23 -8.40
N GLN A 310 25.37 12.84 -7.52
CA GLN A 310 25.19 11.69 -6.65
C GLN A 310 24.00 11.89 -5.69
N THR A 311 23.80 13.10 -5.18
CA THR A 311 22.65 13.45 -4.32
C THR A 311 21.33 13.32 -5.09
N PHE A 312 21.28 13.80 -6.34
CA PHE A 312 20.09 13.65 -7.19
C PHE A 312 19.74 12.18 -7.43
N MET A 313 20.73 11.35 -7.74
CA MET A 313 20.54 9.92 -8.03
C MET A 313 20.23 9.06 -6.80
N SER A 314 20.54 9.54 -5.59
CA SER A 314 20.36 8.78 -4.35
C SER A 314 19.31 9.40 -3.44
N VAL A 315 19.69 10.43 -2.69
CA VAL A 315 18.89 11.06 -1.63
C VAL A 315 17.61 11.68 -2.19
N ASP A 316 17.69 12.45 -3.27
CA ASP A 316 16.51 13.15 -3.78
C ASP A 316 15.56 12.20 -4.51
N ALA A 317 16.07 11.22 -5.26
CA ALA A 317 15.26 10.17 -5.84
C ALA A 317 14.49 9.37 -4.77
N ASP A 318 15.14 9.06 -3.64
CA ASP A 318 14.50 8.39 -2.51
C ASP A 318 13.44 9.27 -1.83
N ARG A 319 13.73 10.56 -1.63
CA ARG A 319 12.76 11.54 -1.12
C ARG A 319 11.50 11.60 -1.99
N VAL A 320 11.66 11.71 -3.31
CA VAL A 320 10.52 11.73 -4.25
C VAL A 320 9.71 10.45 -4.15
N ALA A 321 10.37 9.28 -4.12
CA ALA A 321 9.67 8.01 -3.93
C ALA A 321 8.94 7.92 -2.58
N ASN A 322 9.50 8.51 -1.52
CA ASN A 322 8.90 8.53 -0.19
C ASN A 322 7.66 9.43 -0.08
N LEU A 323 7.48 10.41 -0.96
CA LEU A 323 6.24 11.21 -1.02
C LEU A 323 4.99 10.36 -1.26
N CYS A 324 5.13 9.20 -1.92
CA CYS A 324 4.06 8.24 -2.11
C CYS A 324 3.46 7.71 -0.79
N ASN A 325 4.21 7.72 0.32
CA ASN A 325 3.66 7.36 1.63
C ASN A 325 2.66 8.43 2.08
N SER A 326 3.07 9.69 2.03
CA SER A 326 2.33 10.79 2.64
C SER A 326 1.08 11.17 1.87
N PHE A 327 1.07 11.05 0.54
CA PHE A 327 -0.05 11.57 -0.26
C PHE A 327 -1.39 10.90 0.08
N HIS A 328 -1.40 9.59 0.36
CA HIS A 328 -2.61 8.94 0.83
C HIS A 328 -2.99 9.29 2.28
N ASP A 329 -2.02 9.62 3.13
CA ASP A 329 -2.27 10.06 4.50
C ASP A 329 -2.88 11.47 4.56
N ILE A 330 -2.52 12.36 3.62
CA ILE A 330 -3.01 13.75 3.57
C ILE A 330 -4.54 13.83 3.56
N TRP A 331 -5.22 12.98 2.79
CA TRP A 331 -6.69 12.96 2.74
C TRP A 331 -7.30 11.94 3.70
N SER A 332 -6.60 10.83 3.98
CA SER A 332 -7.11 9.76 4.86
C SER A 332 -7.15 10.21 6.32
N LEU A 333 -6.10 10.85 6.85
CA LEU A 333 -6.03 11.23 8.26
C LEU A 333 -7.13 12.21 8.67
N PRO A 334 -7.44 13.30 7.92
CA PRO A 334 -8.55 14.17 8.26
C PRO A 334 -9.90 13.43 8.27
N LEU A 335 -10.11 12.53 7.32
CA LEU A 335 -11.32 11.71 7.26
C LEU A 335 -11.41 10.76 8.46
N GLN A 336 -10.30 10.12 8.84
CA GLN A 336 -10.24 9.26 10.01
C GLN A 336 -10.55 10.03 11.30
N ILE A 337 -9.95 11.21 11.47
CA ILE A 337 -10.22 12.10 12.61
C ILE A 337 -11.70 12.49 12.63
N GLY A 338 -12.26 12.91 11.50
CA GLY A 338 -13.67 13.30 11.40
C GLY A 338 -14.62 12.17 11.80
N ILE A 339 -14.39 10.95 11.27
CA ILE A 339 -15.19 9.77 11.61
C ILE A 339 -15.02 9.40 13.08
N ALA A 340 -13.79 9.40 13.60
CA ALA A 340 -13.51 9.10 15.01
C ALA A 340 -14.24 10.07 15.96
N LEU A 341 -14.17 11.38 15.67
CA LEU A 341 -14.87 12.40 16.45
C LEU A 341 -16.39 12.23 16.38
N TYR A 342 -16.94 11.92 15.20
CA TYR A 342 -18.35 11.62 15.04
C TYR A 342 -18.79 10.39 15.85
N LEU A 343 -18.02 9.31 15.83
CA LEU A 343 -18.29 8.11 16.62
C LEU A 343 -18.21 8.37 18.12
N LEU A 344 -17.21 9.13 18.58
CA LEU A 344 -17.10 9.57 19.97
C LEU A 344 -18.32 10.41 20.38
N TYR A 345 -18.74 11.37 19.56
CA TYR A 345 -19.95 12.13 19.81
C TYR A 345 -21.19 11.24 19.90
N LYS A 346 -21.31 10.22 19.04
CA LYS A 346 -22.44 9.28 19.11
C LYS A 346 -22.44 8.48 20.42
N GLN A 347 -21.27 8.06 20.90
CA GLN A 347 -21.16 7.17 22.06
C GLN A 347 -21.18 7.90 23.40
N VAL A 348 -20.52 9.06 23.52
CA VAL A 348 -20.39 9.82 24.78
C VAL A 348 -20.96 11.25 24.72
N LYS A 349 -21.68 11.61 23.65
CA LYS A 349 -22.29 12.93 23.45
C LYS A 349 -21.26 14.04 23.58
N PHE A 350 -21.54 15.10 24.33
CA PHE A 350 -20.65 16.24 24.50
C PHE A 350 -19.44 15.96 25.41
N ALA A 351 -19.39 14.81 26.08
CA ALA A 351 -18.27 14.48 26.97
C ALA A 351 -16.93 14.35 26.23
N PHE A 352 -16.93 13.98 24.93
CA PHE A 352 -15.69 13.92 24.13
C PHE A 352 -14.94 15.26 24.00
N LEU A 353 -15.64 16.40 24.17
CA LEU A 353 -15.04 17.73 24.09
C LEU A 353 -13.97 17.95 25.17
N SER A 354 -14.14 17.36 26.36
CA SER A 354 -13.12 17.44 27.41
C SER A 354 -11.84 16.70 27.00
N GLY A 355 -11.97 15.55 26.33
CA GLY A 355 -10.84 14.81 25.77
C GLY A 355 -10.11 15.60 24.68
N ILE A 356 -10.84 16.31 23.81
CA ILE A 356 -10.23 17.22 22.82
C ILE A 356 -9.48 18.35 23.51
N ALA A 357 -10.09 18.98 24.53
CA ALA A 357 -9.45 20.06 25.28
C ALA A 357 -8.14 19.61 25.94
N ILE A 358 -8.13 18.42 26.56
CA ILE A 358 -6.92 17.82 27.14
C ILE A 358 -5.87 17.53 26.05
N THR A 359 -6.30 17.01 24.90
CA THR A 359 -5.39 16.72 23.77
C THR A 359 -4.75 18.00 23.23
N ILE A 360 -5.51 19.08 23.10
CA ILE A 360 -4.99 20.39 22.67
C ILE A 360 -4.00 20.94 23.70
N LEU A 361 -4.29 20.80 24.99
CA LEU A 361 -3.39 21.20 26.08
C LEU A 361 -2.08 20.39 26.08
N LEU A 362 -2.09 19.13 25.62
CA LEU A 362 -0.90 18.29 25.48
C LEU A 362 0.04 18.74 24.35
N ILE A 363 -0.44 19.46 23.33
CA ILE A 363 0.39 19.96 22.22
C ILE A 363 1.54 20.85 22.71
N PRO A 364 1.32 21.93 23.50
CA PRO A 364 2.41 22.76 24.00
C PRO A 364 3.33 22.01 24.96
N VAL A 365 2.81 21.05 25.74
CA VAL A 365 3.62 20.19 26.61
C VAL A 365 4.58 19.34 25.78
N ASN A 366 4.08 18.67 24.74
CA ASN A 366 4.90 17.89 23.82
C ASN A 366 5.95 18.76 23.11
N LYS A 367 5.60 20.00 22.73
CA LYS A 367 6.56 20.97 22.16
C LYS A 367 7.66 21.33 23.15
N TRP A 368 7.31 21.58 24.40
CA TRP A 368 8.29 21.88 25.44
C TRP A 368 9.25 20.70 25.69
N ILE A 369 8.72 19.48 25.81
CA ILE A 369 9.53 18.26 25.95
C ILE A 369 10.45 18.07 24.73
N ALA A 370 9.93 18.25 23.51
CA ALA A 370 10.73 18.14 22.28
C ALA A 370 11.91 19.13 22.26
N ASN A 371 11.70 20.37 22.73
CA ASN A 371 12.79 21.36 22.84
C ASN A 371 13.85 20.94 23.87
N VAL A 372 13.44 20.39 25.01
CA VAL A 372 14.38 19.86 26.02
C VAL A 372 15.21 18.71 25.43
N ILE A 373 14.56 17.77 24.74
CA ILE A 373 15.24 16.66 24.05
C ILE A 373 16.20 17.19 22.98
N ALA A 374 15.80 18.18 22.19
CA ALA A 374 16.64 18.76 21.14
C ALA A 374 17.90 19.42 21.73
N ASN A 375 17.75 20.19 22.81
CA ASN A 375 18.88 20.81 23.50
C ASN A 375 19.82 19.76 24.10
N ALA A 376 19.27 18.72 24.75
CA ALA A 376 20.07 17.62 25.29
C ALA A 376 20.81 16.84 24.18
N THR A 377 20.14 16.60 23.05
CA THR A 377 20.73 15.92 21.87
C THR A 377 21.87 16.75 21.30
N LYS A 378 21.71 18.08 21.25
CA LYS A 378 22.76 19.01 20.81
C LYS A 378 24.00 18.90 21.70
N SER A 379 23.85 19.03 23.02
CA SER A 379 24.97 18.92 23.96
C SER A 379 25.64 17.53 23.92
N MET A 380 24.87 16.46 23.73
CA MET A 380 25.42 15.12 23.53
C MET A 380 26.27 15.04 22.25
N MET A 381 25.82 15.66 21.15
CA MET A 381 26.57 15.69 19.90
C MET A 381 27.88 16.48 20.04
N GLU A 382 27.85 17.64 20.68
CA GLU A 382 29.05 18.45 20.96
C GLU A 382 30.11 17.63 21.73
N GLN A 383 29.71 16.93 22.80
CA GLN A 383 30.63 16.07 23.56
C GLN A 383 31.15 14.86 22.75
N LYS A 384 30.32 14.28 21.89
CA LYS A 384 30.75 13.19 21.00
C LYS A 384 31.79 13.70 20.01
N ASP A 385 31.55 14.85 19.38
CA ASP A 385 32.44 15.44 18.40
C ASP A 385 33.79 15.80 19.01
N GLU A 386 33.81 16.42 20.20
CA GLU A 386 35.05 16.66 20.95
C GLU A 386 35.83 15.36 21.22
N ARG A 387 35.13 14.31 21.67
CA ARG A 387 35.74 13.00 21.92
C ARG A 387 36.25 12.34 20.64
N TYR A 388 35.50 12.42 19.55
CA TYR A 388 35.91 11.87 18.25
C TYR A 388 37.13 12.61 17.71
N VAL A 389 37.13 13.94 17.73
CA VAL A 389 38.27 14.76 17.28
C VAL A 389 39.51 14.45 18.14
N ALA A 390 39.37 14.44 19.47
CA ALA A 390 40.48 14.11 20.36
C ALA A 390 41.01 12.69 20.12
N ALA A 391 40.14 11.67 20.15
CA ALA A 391 40.57 10.28 19.97
C ALA A 391 41.19 10.03 18.59
N THR A 392 40.63 10.62 17.52
CA THR A 392 41.17 10.48 16.17
C THR A 392 42.52 11.17 16.03
N LEU A 393 42.67 12.39 16.55
CA LEU A 393 43.95 13.10 16.54
C LEU A 393 45.02 12.39 17.37
N TYR A 394 44.69 11.94 18.58
CA TYR A 394 45.64 11.21 19.45
C TYR A 394 46.08 9.88 18.83
N ASN A 395 45.13 9.10 18.26
CA ASN A 395 45.46 7.83 17.63
C ASN A 395 46.28 8.03 16.36
N LEU A 396 45.93 8.99 15.50
CA LEU A 396 46.70 9.29 14.29
C LEU A 396 48.09 9.84 14.61
N ALA A 397 48.22 10.72 15.60
CA ALA A 397 49.51 11.22 16.06
C ALA A 397 50.37 10.12 16.71
N GLY A 398 49.77 9.24 17.51
CA GLY A 398 50.46 8.09 18.10
C GLY A 398 50.98 7.09 17.06
N ILE A 399 50.20 6.84 16.00
CA ILE A 399 50.60 5.98 14.87
C ILE A 399 51.71 6.65 14.03
N HIS A 400 51.61 7.95 13.76
CA HIS A 400 52.59 8.67 12.93
C HIS A 400 53.91 8.96 13.66
N PHE A 401 53.88 9.17 14.98
CA PHE A 401 55.07 9.54 15.77
C PHE A 401 55.60 8.40 16.67
N GLY A 402 54.98 7.22 16.66
CA GLY A 402 55.45 6.05 17.44
C GLY A 402 55.45 6.28 18.95
N ILE A 403 54.61 7.19 19.45
CA ILE A 403 54.58 7.56 20.87
C ILE A 403 53.74 6.52 21.63
N SER A 404 54.39 5.76 22.52
CA SER A 404 53.71 4.80 23.40
C SER A 404 52.63 5.50 24.24
N PRO A 405 51.44 4.90 24.43
CA PRO A 405 50.28 5.54 25.06
C PRO A 405 50.50 6.05 26.49
N HIS A 406 51.59 5.63 27.16
CA HIS A 406 51.98 6.11 28.48
C HIS A 406 52.57 7.52 28.52
N MET A 407 53.02 8.08 27.40
CA MET A 407 53.75 9.36 27.37
C MET A 407 52.83 10.58 27.13
N GLY A 408 51.60 10.36 26.65
CA GLY A 408 50.63 11.42 26.36
C GLY A 408 49.98 12.06 27.59
N LEU A 409 50.08 11.42 28.77
CA LEU A 409 49.58 11.99 30.04
C LEU A 409 50.46 13.12 30.59
N PHE A 410 51.70 13.26 30.11
CA PHE A 410 52.63 14.30 30.55
C PHE A 410 52.45 15.67 29.86
N LEU A 411 51.70 15.73 28.75
CA LEU A 411 51.47 16.96 27.99
C LEU A 411 50.21 17.73 28.43
N LYS A 412 49.66 17.42 29.61
CA LYS A 412 48.52 18.10 30.22
C LYS A 412 48.87 18.90 31.48
N CYS A 413 50.13 19.32 31.61
CA CYS A 413 50.56 20.38 32.54
C CYS A 413 50.92 21.64 31.75
#